data_AF-A0A9X5X5T3-F1
#
_entry.id   AF-A0A9X5X5T3-F1
#
_cell.length_a   1.000
_cell.length_b   1.000
_cell.length_c   1.000
_cell.angle_alpha   90.00
_cell.angle_beta   90.00
_cell.angle_gamma   90.00
#
_symmetry.space_group_name_H-M   'P 1'
#
loop_
_entity.id
_entity.type
_entity.pdbx_description
1 polymer ?
#
loop_
_entity_poly.entity_id
_entity_poly.type
_entity_poly.pdbx_seq_one_letter_code
_entity_poly.pdbx_strand_id
1 'polypeptide(L)' 'PENPAWKFVAVGVGHDVPYWTEFLRALAEIDPDMAVNIEHEDAAYSQTEGLALAAKTLQSAATAL' A
#
# COMPACT_ATOMS: atom_id res chain seq x y z
N PRO A 1 14.89 -16.65 -7.84
CA PRO A 1 14.54 -18.08 -7.97
C PRO A 1 13.45 -18.27 -9.03
N GLU A 2 13.44 -19.38 -9.79
CA GLU A 2 12.36 -19.66 -10.76
C GLU A 2 10.97 -19.72 -10.09
N ASN A 3 10.91 -20.12 -8.82
CA ASN A 3 9.69 -20.07 -8.01
C ASN A 3 10.03 -19.57 -6.58
N PRO A 4 9.94 -18.26 -6.31
CA PRO A 4 10.21 -17.73 -4.98
C PRO A 4 9.06 -18.05 -4.01
N ALA A 5 9.38 -18.26 -2.73
CA ALA A 5 8.38 -18.53 -1.68
C ALA A 5 7.45 -17.34 -1.39
N TRP A 6 7.82 -16.14 -1.86
CA TRP A 6 7.06 -14.90 -1.72
C TRP A 6 7.33 -13.98 -2.92
N LYS A 7 6.47 -12.99 -3.12
CA LYS A 7 6.61 -11.95 -4.16
C LYS A 7 6.19 -10.61 -3.58
N PHE A 8 6.77 -9.53 -4.10
CA PHE A 8 6.23 -8.20 -3.88
C PHE A 8 4.92 -8.04 -4.65
N VAL A 9 3.98 -7.30 -4.05
CA VAL A 9 2.66 -7.02 -4.61
C VAL A 9 2.28 -5.58 -4.35
N ALA A 10 1.43 -5.01 -5.21
CA ALA A 10 0.91 -3.67 -5.02
C ALA A 10 0.11 -3.52 -3.71
N VAL A 11 0.17 -2.34 -3.09
CA VAL A 11 -0.65 -2.00 -1.92
C VAL A 11 -2.15 -2.15 -2.25
N GLY A 12 -2.87 -2.94 -1.46
CA GLY A 12 -4.24 -3.37 -1.75
C GLY A 12 -4.34 -4.81 -2.27
N VAL A 13 -3.21 -5.44 -2.57
CA VAL A 13 -3.09 -6.88 -2.81
C VAL A 13 -2.36 -7.50 -1.60
N GLY A 14 -2.84 -8.64 -1.11
CA GLY A 14 -2.37 -9.25 0.14
C GLY A 14 -3.01 -8.63 1.38
N HIS A 15 -2.80 -7.34 1.61
CA HIS A 15 -3.45 -6.57 2.69
C HIS A 15 -4.48 -5.57 2.14
N ASP A 16 -5.64 -5.53 2.77
CA ASP A 16 -6.80 -4.73 2.39
C ASP A 16 -6.85 -3.37 3.11
N VAL A 17 -7.88 -2.58 2.80
CA VAL A 17 -8.05 -1.22 3.32
C VAL A 17 -8.01 -1.16 4.86
N PRO A 18 -8.75 -2.00 5.62
CA PRO A 18 -8.66 -2.02 7.09
C PRO A 18 -7.23 -2.15 7.63
N TYR A 19 -6.43 -3.06 7.07
CA TYR A 19 -5.03 -3.20 7.50
C TYR A 19 -4.25 -1.91 7.28
N TRP A 20 -4.39 -1.30 6.10
CA TRP A 20 -3.69 -0.06 5.78
C TRP A 20 -4.23 1.13 6.57
N THR A 21 -5.50 1.13 6.98
CA THR A 21 -6.03 2.14 7.90
C THR A 21 -5.35 2.06 9.26
N GLU A 22 -5.19 0.86 9.83
CA GLU A 22 -4.44 0.67 11.09
C GLU A 22 -2.99 1.13 10.96
N PHE A 23 -2.34 0.81 9.83
CA PHE A 23 -0.97 1.24 9.54
C PHE A 23 -0.84 2.76 9.52
N LEU A 24 -1.74 3.46 8.80
CA LEU A 24 -1.73 4.92 8.73
C LEU A 24 -2.05 5.56 10.09
N ARG A 25 -2.92 4.94 10.91
CA ARG A 25 -3.20 5.45 12.26
C ARG A 25 -1.95 5.43 13.13
N ALA A 26 -1.20 4.33 13.09
CA ALA A 26 0.03 4.19 13.85
C ALA A 26 1.09 5.24 13.44
N LEU A 27 1.17 5.61 12.16
CA LEU A 27 2.02 6.71 11.71
C LEU A 27 1.55 8.06 12.26
N ALA A 28 0.25 8.34 12.16
CA ALA A 28 -0.35 9.60 12.59
C ALA A 28 -0.25 9.83 14.12
N GLU A 29 -0.23 8.76 14.92
CA GLU A 29 0.02 8.83 16.37
C GLU A 29 1.42 9.38 16.72
N ILE A 30 2.39 9.22 15.81
CA ILE A 30 3.76 9.71 15.99
C ILE A 30 3.95 11.09 15.35
N ASP A 31 3.52 11.22 14.10
CA ASP A 31 3.57 12.46 13.35
C ASP A 31 2.37 12.53 12.39
N PRO A 32 1.36 13.38 12.66
CA PRO A 32 0.18 13.50 11.82
C PRO A 32 0.48 14.07 10.43
N ASP A 33 1.64 14.70 10.24
CA ASP A 33 2.08 15.28 8.96
C ASP A 33 3.07 14.36 8.22
N MET A 34 3.26 13.11 8.68
CA MET A 34 4.19 12.14 8.08
C MET A 34 3.85 11.87 6.60
N ALA A 35 4.85 12.01 5.74
CA ALA A 35 4.71 11.64 4.33
C ALA A 35 4.71 10.11 4.14
N VAL A 36 3.79 9.62 3.31
CA VAL A 36 3.74 8.21 2.89
C VAL A 36 4.03 8.12 1.40
N ASN A 37 5.18 7.52 1.05
CA ASN A 37 5.61 7.35 -0.33
C ASN A 37 5.31 5.92 -0.82
N ILE A 38 4.97 5.80 -2.11
CA ILE A 38 4.75 4.50 -2.76
C ILE A 38 5.99 4.16 -3.58
N GLU A 39 6.60 3.03 -3.26
CA GLU A 39 7.52 2.32 -4.14
C GLU A 39 6.77 1.13 -4.74
N HIS A 40 6.56 1.15 -6.05
CA HIS A 40 5.79 0.11 -6.71
C HIS A 40 6.71 -0.99 -7.27
N GLU A 41 6.54 -2.21 -6.75
CA GLU A 41 7.19 -3.41 -7.26
C GLU A 41 6.17 -4.56 -7.27
N ASP A 42 5.59 -4.83 -8.44
CA ASP A 42 4.72 -5.99 -8.67
C ASP A 42 4.85 -6.42 -10.13
N ALA A 43 5.08 -7.72 -10.36
CA ALA A 43 5.21 -8.26 -11.71
C ALA A 43 3.85 -8.49 -12.41
N ALA A 44 2.74 -8.43 -11.67
CA ALA A 44 1.39 -8.67 -12.20
C ALA A 44 0.74 -7.42 -12.82
N TYR A 45 1.25 -6.23 -12.53
CA TYR A 45 0.72 -4.96 -13.02
C TYR A 45 1.79 -4.17 -13.77
N SER A 46 1.36 -3.29 -14.68
CA SER A 46 2.26 -2.23 -15.14
C SER A 46 2.54 -1.24 -14.02
N GLN A 47 3.63 -0.48 -14.17
CA GLN A 47 4.03 0.54 -13.20
C GLN A 47 2.90 1.51 -12.85
N THR A 48 2.15 1.98 -13.84
CA THR A 48 1.08 2.97 -13.63
C THR A 48 -0.19 2.34 -13.06
N GLU A 49 -0.53 1.12 -13.45
CA GLU A 49 -1.71 0.43 -12.93
C GLU A 49 -1.52 0.06 -11.45
N GLY A 50 -0.35 -0.49 -11.11
CA GLY A 50 -0.04 -0.85 -9.73
C GLY A 50 0.13 0.37 -8.83
N LEU A 51 0.72 1.47 -9.34
CA LEU A 51 0.77 2.74 -8.62
C LEU A 51 -0.64 3.32 -8.38
N ALA A 52 -1.52 3.28 -9.39
CA ALA A 52 -2.88 3.77 -9.26
C ALA A 52 -3.70 2.94 -8.24
N LEU A 53 -3.51 1.62 -8.23
CA LEU A 53 -4.12 0.72 -7.24
C LEU A 53 -3.64 1.05 -5.83
N ALA A 54 -2.32 1.15 -5.64
CA ALA A 54 -1.71 1.49 -4.37
C ALA A 54 -2.21 2.84 -3.83
N ALA A 55 -2.21 3.87 -4.68
CA ALA A 55 -2.70 5.20 -4.33
C ALA A 55 -4.18 5.18 -3.92
N LYS A 56 -5.03 4.47 -4.69
CA LYS A 56 -6.46 4.31 -4.36
C LYS A 56 -6.66 3.63 -3.00
N THR A 57 -5.91 2.57 -2.73
CA THR A 57 -6.00 1.84 -1.46
C THR A 57 -5.62 2.75 -0.29
N LEU A 58 -4.48 3.44 -0.36
CA LEU A 58 -4.02 4.32 0.71
C LEU A 58 -4.94 5.52 0.92
N GLN A 59 -5.50 6.11 -0.14
CA GLN A 59 -6.49 7.18 -0.01
C GLN A 59 -7.79 6.69 0.65
N SER A 60 -8.25 5.49 0.30
CA SER A 60 -9.42 4.87 0.92
C SER A 60 -9.16 4.58 2.40
N ALA A 61 -7.97 4.08 2.73
CA ALA A 61 -7.55 3.82 4.10
C ALA A 61 -7.47 5.10 4.93
N ALA A 62 -6.88 6.17 4.39
CA ALA A 62 -6.81 7.48 5.02
C ALA A 62 -8.18 8.11 5.25
N THR A 63 -9.13 7.90 4.34
CA THR A 63 -10.53 8.39 4.49
C THR A 63 -11.29 7.64 5.59
N ALA A 64 -10.86 6.42 5.91
CA ALA A 64 -11.48 5.56 6.91
C ALA A 64 -10.84 5.65 8.31
N LEU A 65 -9.85 6.54 8.51
CA LEU A 65 -9.28 6.89 9.81
C LEU A 65 -10.29 7.62 10.69
#